data_AF-A0A9Q7UPK7-F1
#
_entry.id   AF-A0A9Q7UPK7-F1
#
_cell.length_a   1.000
_cell.length_b   1.000
_cell.length_c   1.000
_cell.angle_alpha   90.00
_cell.angle_beta   90.00
_cell.angle_gamma   90.00
#
_symmetry.space_group_name_H-M   'P 1'
#
loop_
_entity.id
_entity.type
_entity.pdbx_description
1 polymer ?
#
loop_
_entity_poly.entity_id
_entity_poly.type
_entity_poly.pdbx_seq_one_letter_code
_entity_poly.pdbx_strand_id
1 'polypeptide(L)'
;MLSTKIIGLCITALATAQVHAVDDADPGVRVQIPEIQLLAVNDRNLAREGRFQLVTSYPPQYEWPTYLPAAQPGPVGAGEGGASSSRQPDEREVSSQPGRVLSDPSLPVGKVLFSMQSYPLDMHELQKFYHDDDFEPVRFEETYGTDRFLTTGLIYRPYPPVLHAIQGSIWPVLQGRGLKQEDVSPDYTLKHGEYLWPPFREGPEGLVLHPNLPRYLRRRISRRLLEHSKDTSKLYHMGVNVDGKTRHVLILTSRSQDLFDERVHLPQSEVLLLYETAKVNGETSAKFAFLGASILPIGAKDMLVESGVATVVSLVKRALRR
;
A
#
# COMPACT_ATOMS: atom_id res chain seq x y z
N MET A 1 52.42 0.35 -13.92
CA MET A 1 51.95 -0.94 -14.46
C MET A 1 51.38 -1.74 -13.29
N LEU A 2 50.11 -2.21 -13.40
CA LEU A 2 49.46 -3.39 -12.77
C LEU A 2 49.81 -3.77 -11.30
N SER A 3 48.94 -4.21 -10.39
CA SER A 3 47.59 -4.82 -10.39
C SER A 3 47.21 -5.00 -8.90
N THR A 4 46.06 -4.53 -8.41
CA THR A 4 44.80 -5.26 -8.12
C THR A 4 44.84 -6.41 -7.06
N LYS A 5 43.94 -6.30 -6.07
CA LYS A 5 43.37 -7.30 -5.12
C LYS A 5 44.31 -7.71 -3.95
N ILE A 6 43.88 -7.75 -2.68
CA ILE A 6 42.79 -8.55 -2.10
C ILE A 6 42.21 -7.85 -0.84
N ILE A 7 40.88 -7.81 -0.75
CA ILE A 7 40.07 -7.55 0.45
C ILE A 7 39.56 -8.92 0.93
N GLY A 8 39.65 -9.20 2.24
CA GLY A 8 39.07 -10.41 2.82
C GLY A 8 39.06 -10.42 4.35
N LEU A 9 37.83 -10.35 4.91
CA LEU A 9 37.36 -10.84 6.22
C LEU A 9 38.04 -10.36 7.53
N CYS A 10 37.27 -9.67 8.39
CA CYS A 10 37.33 -9.80 9.86
C CYS A 10 36.20 -9.05 10.62
N ILE A 11 34.92 -9.29 10.32
CA ILE A 11 33.83 -8.87 11.23
C ILE A 11 32.94 -10.07 11.54
N THR A 12 33.39 -10.88 12.50
CA THR A 12 32.55 -11.87 13.19
C THR A 12 33.17 -12.14 14.56
N ALA A 13 33.03 -11.19 15.49
CA ALA A 13 33.37 -11.40 16.90
C ALA A 13 32.68 -10.33 17.77
N LEU A 14 31.36 -10.42 17.92
CA LEU A 14 30.65 -9.69 18.97
C LEU A 14 29.31 -10.38 19.29
N ALA A 15 29.40 -11.65 19.69
CA ALA A 15 28.27 -12.41 20.22
C ALA A 15 28.73 -13.56 21.12
N THR A 16 29.61 -13.29 22.09
CA THR A 16 29.84 -14.20 23.23
C THR A 16 30.47 -13.38 24.36
N ALA A 17 29.64 -12.72 25.15
CA ALA A 17 30.00 -12.23 26.47
C ALA A 17 28.99 -12.80 27.48
N GLN A 18 29.36 -13.96 28.00
CA GLN A 18 29.19 -14.41 29.38
C GLN A 18 27.86 -14.08 30.08
N VAL A 19 26.96 -15.07 30.11
CA VAL A 19 26.07 -15.28 31.26
C VAL A 19 26.64 -16.46 32.03
N HIS A 20 27.48 -16.16 33.02
CA HIS A 20 27.73 -17.06 34.15
C HIS A 20 28.08 -16.22 35.39
N ALA A 21 27.23 -16.39 36.40
CA ALA A 21 27.48 -16.22 37.83
C ALA A 21 28.02 -14.87 38.34
N VAL A 22 27.13 -14.11 38.98
CA VAL A 22 27.40 -13.48 40.29
C VAL A 22 26.10 -13.50 41.09
N ASP A 23 25.95 -14.53 41.94
CA ASP A 23 25.29 -14.37 43.24
C ASP A 23 26.17 -13.44 44.09
N ASP A 24 25.56 -12.60 44.92
CA ASP A 24 26.16 -11.55 45.78
C ASP A 24 26.68 -10.27 45.10
N ALA A 25 25.78 -9.29 44.93
CA ALA A 25 26.14 -7.86 44.92
C ALA A 25 24.95 -6.95 45.32
N ASP A 26 25.04 -6.43 46.54
CA ASP A 26 24.59 -5.13 47.07
C ASP A 26 23.34 -4.43 46.46
N PRO A 27 22.21 -4.30 47.20
CA PRO A 27 20.98 -3.62 46.74
C PRO A 27 21.11 -2.08 46.60
N GLY A 28 22.32 -1.51 46.70
CA GLY A 28 22.56 -0.06 46.69
C GLY A 28 22.98 0.58 45.35
N VAL A 29 23.23 -0.18 44.28
CA VAL A 29 23.82 0.39 43.05
C VAL A 29 22.75 0.99 42.13
N ARG A 30 22.57 2.31 42.21
CA ARG A 30 21.78 3.09 41.23
C ARG A 30 22.60 3.31 39.95
N VAL A 31 22.20 2.66 38.87
CA VAL A 31 22.70 2.94 37.52
C VAL A 31 22.13 4.27 37.04
N GLN A 32 22.96 5.32 36.98
CA GLN A 32 22.62 6.57 36.29
C GLN A 32 22.71 6.35 34.78
N ILE A 33 21.57 6.43 34.09
CA ILE A 33 21.49 6.45 32.64
C ILE A 33 21.76 7.90 32.19
N PRO A 34 22.72 8.17 31.30
CA PRO A 34 22.97 9.52 30.83
C PRO A 34 21.79 10.03 29.99
N GLU A 35 21.31 11.20 30.38
CA GLU A 35 20.25 11.97 29.76
C GLU A 35 20.68 12.38 28.33
N ILE A 36 20.12 11.72 27.32
CA ILE A 36 20.33 12.11 25.92
C ILE A 36 19.53 13.38 25.67
N GLN A 37 20.26 14.43 25.28
CA GLN A 37 19.76 15.74 24.88
C GLN A 37 18.62 15.62 23.85
N LEU A 38 17.42 15.99 24.29
CA LEU A 38 16.26 16.21 23.43
C LEU A 38 16.45 17.55 22.68
N LEU A 39 16.75 17.47 21.39
CA LEU A 39 16.64 18.61 20.48
C LEU A 39 15.16 18.98 20.31
N ALA A 40 14.81 20.20 20.69
CA ALA A 40 13.48 20.77 20.46
C ALA A 40 13.29 21.10 18.97
N VAL A 41 12.45 20.32 18.29
CA VAL A 41 11.93 20.69 16.95
C VAL A 41 10.64 21.47 17.15
N ASN A 42 10.75 22.79 17.11
CA ASN A 42 9.62 23.72 17.06
C ASN A 42 8.95 23.67 15.67
N ASP A 43 7.96 22.81 15.49
CA ASP A 43 7.05 22.87 14.33
C ASP A 43 5.89 23.84 14.61
N ARG A 44 6.10 25.13 14.33
CA ARG A 44 5.12 26.21 14.52
C ARG A 44 4.12 26.41 13.37
N ASN A 45 3.95 25.45 12.45
CA ASN A 45 3.08 25.63 11.27
C ASN A 45 1.76 24.83 11.30
N LEU A 46 1.27 24.42 12.47
CA LEU A 46 0.08 23.57 12.61
C LEU A 46 -1.19 24.26 13.13
N ALA A 47 -1.27 25.59 13.04
CA ALA A 47 -2.49 26.31 13.39
C ALA A 47 -2.83 27.35 12.31
N ARG A 48 -3.57 26.92 11.28
CA ARG A 48 -4.42 27.85 10.52
C ARG A 48 -5.74 27.16 10.22
N GLU A 49 -6.77 27.70 10.82
CA GLU A 49 -8.16 27.26 10.84
C GLU A 49 -8.73 27.20 9.41
N GLY A 50 -9.30 26.05 9.04
CA GLY A 50 -10.17 25.92 7.86
C GLY A 50 -11.61 25.89 8.32
N ARG A 51 -12.41 26.91 7.95
CA ARG A 51 -13.86 26.88 8.07
C ARG A 51 -14.44 25.95 7.01
N PHE A 52 -15.28 25.01 7.42
CA PHE A 52 -16.05 24.15 6.50
C PHE A 52 -17.24 24.94 5.95
N GLN A 53 -17.38 24.98 4.63
CA GLN A 53 -18.61 25.41 3.97
C GLN A 53 -19.42 24.16 3.56
N LEU A 54 -20.70 24.16 3.93
CA LEU A 54 -21.67 23.15 3.53
C LEU A 54 -22.09 23.43 2.09
N VAL A 55 -21.90 22.49 1.17
CA VAL A 55 -22.49 22.56 -0.18
C VAL A 55 -23.72 21.67 -0.23
N THR A 56 -24.82 22.27 -0.67
CA THR A 56 -26.14 21.64 -0.76
C THR A 56 -26.34 20.89 -2.07
N SER A 57 -26.86 19.66 -1.93
CA SER A 57 -27.67 18.85 -2.85
C SER A 57 -27.06 18.17 -4.09
N TYR A 58 -27.27 16.84 -4.11
CA TYR A 58 -27.23 15.88 -5.24
C TYR A 58 -28.49 15.98 -6.12
N PRO A 59 -28.43 15.66 -7.44
CA PRO A 59 -28.88 14.34 -7.94
C PRO A 59 -28.20 13.89 -9.29
N PRO A 60 -28.60 12.77 -9.93
CA PRO A 60 -28.82 11.40 -9.42
C PRO A 60 -27.92 10.33 -10.11
N GLN A 61 -27.79 9.21 -9.39
CA GLN A 61 -27.46 7.82 -9.77
C GLN A 61 -26.85 7.54 -11.16
N TYR A 62 -25.58 7.12 -11.15
CA TYR A 62 -24.91 6.51 -12.29
C TYR A 62 -25.19 5.00 -12.30
N GLU A 63 -26.00 4.53 -13.26
CA GLU A 63 -26.10 3.10 -13.57
C GLU A 63 -24.89 2.69 -14.44
N TRP A 64 -24.05 1.81 -13.92
CA TRP A 64 -22.95 1.23 -14.70
C TRP A 64 -23.47 0.14 -15.65
N PRO A 65 -22.98 0.07 -16.90
CA PRO A 65 -23.32 -1.00 -17.82
C PRO A 65 -22.79 -2.35 -17.31
N THR A 66 -23.67 -3.34 -17.26
CA THR A 66 -23.44 -4.70 -16.72
C THR A 66 -22.53 -5.57 -17.62
N TYR A 67 -21.96 -5.01 -18.68
CA TYR A 67 -21.16 -5.73 -19.65
C TYR A 67 -19.92 -4.93 -20.01
N LEU A 68 -18.81 -5.21 -19.32
CA LEU A 68 -17.48 -4.84 -19.82
C LEU A 68 -17.15 -5.77 -21.00
N PRO A 69 -16.80 -5.26 -22.19
CA PRO A 69 -16.30 -6.12 -23.25
C PRO A 69 -14.97 -6.73 -22.79
N ALA A 70 -14.85 -8.06 -22.91
CA ALA A 70 -13.59 -8.76 -22.72
C ALA A 70 -12.50 -8.07 -23.54
N ALA A 71 -11.37 -7.79 -22.92
CA ALA A 71 -10.20 -7.26 -23.61
C ALA A 71 -9.87 -8.18 -24.81
N GLN A 72 -9.99 -7.65 -26.02
CA GLN A 72 -9.67 -8.42 -27.22
C GLN A 72 -8.16 -8.71 -27.26
N PRO A 73 -7.74 -9.97 -27.40
CA PRO A 73 -6.37 -10.28 -27.76
C PRO A 73 -6.09 -9.78 -29.18
N GLY A 74 -4.97 -9.09 -29.36
CA GLY A 74 -4.51 -8.59 -30.66
C GLY A 74 -4.23 -9.71 -31.67
N PRO A 75 -4.11 -9.37 -32.96
CA PRO A 75 -4.09 -10.35 -34.04
C PRO A 75 -2.74 -11.08 -34.08
N VAL A 76 -2.76 -12.40 -33.90
CA VAL A 76 -1.65 -13.29 -34.29
C VAL A 76 -2.05 -13.95 -35.61
N GLY A 77 -1.10 -13.92 -36.55
CA GLY A 77 -1.29 -14.19 -37.96
C GLY A 77 -1.82 -15.59 -38.32
N ALA A 78 -2.31 -15.63 -39.56
CA ALA A 78 -2.96 -16.72 -40.24
C ALA A 78 -2.13 -18.01 -40.32
N GLY A 79 -2.83 -19.13 -40.18
CA GLY A 79 -2.35 -20.47 -40.47
C GLY A 79 -3.55 -21.41 -40.56
N GLU A 80 -4.08 -21.58 -41.78
CA GLU A 80 -5.20 -22.44 -42.13
C GLU A 80 -4.89 -23.92 -41.89
N GLY A 81 -5.90 -24.71 -41.51
CA GLY A 81 -5.85 -26.16 -41.69
C GLY A 81 -6.71 -27.01 -40.76
N GLY A 82 -8.00 -27.16 -41.08
CA GLY A 82 -8.60 -28.50 -41.11
C GLY A 82 -9.42 -29.01 -39.92
N ALA A 83 -10.70 -29.25 -40.24
CA ALA A 83 -11.57 -30.34 -39.80
C ALA A 83 -12.28 -30.30 -38.41
N SER A 84 -13.60 -30.11 -38.54
CA SER A 84 -14.71 -30.62 -37.74
C SER A 84 -14.42 -31.60 -36.59
N SER A 85 -14.90 -31.24 -35.40
CA SER A 85 -15.56 -32.21 -34.51
C SER A 85 -16.56 -31.49 -33.59
N SER A 86 -17.85 -31.72 -33.86
CA SER A 86 -18.95 -31.37 -32.97
C SER A 86 -18.93 -32.27 -31.74
N ARG A 87 -18.46 -31.73 -30.61
CA ARG A 87 -18.79 -32.22 -29.27
C ARG A 87 -18.99 -31.00 -28.38
N GLN A 88 -20.25 -30.73 -28.04
CA GLN A 88 -20.57 -29.89 -26.88
C GLN A 88 -20.05 -30.60 -25.63
N PRO A 89 -19.20 -29.96 -24.81
CA PRO A 89 -19.06 -30.34 -23.43
C PRO A 89 -20.12 -29.60 -22.61
N ASP A 90 -20.76 -30.36 -21.72
CA ASP A 90 -21.61 -29.87 -20.65
C ASP A 90 -21.08 -28.56 -20.05
N GLU A 91 -21.98 -27.58 -19.98
CA GLU A 91 -21.80 -26.32 -19.27
C GLU A 91 -21.51 -26.64 -17.80
N ARG A 92 -20.21 -26.75 -17.48
CA ARG A 92 -19.76 -26.66 -16.10
C ARG A 92 -20.18 -25.30 -15.60
N GLU A 93 -21.08 -25.33 -14.62
CA GLU A 93 -21.44 -24.25 -13.71
C GLU A 93 -20.31 -23.21 -13.65
N VAL A 94 -20.48 -22.16 -14.43
CA VAL A 94 -19.86 -20.88 -14.12
C VAL A 94 -20.40 -20.56 -12.75
N SER A 95 -19.56 -20.78 -11.73
CA SER A 95 -19.83 -20.36 -10.37
C SER A 95 -19.95 -18.83 -10.42
N SER A 96 -21.15 -18.37 -10.73
CA SER A 96 -21.65 -17.07 -10.36
C SER A 96 -21.65 -17.07 -8.85
N GLN A 97 -20.50 -16.75 -8.24
CA GLN A 97 -20.51 -16.39 -6.84
C GLN A 97 -21.48 -15.21 -6.73
N PRO A 98 -22.62 -15.37 -6.03
CA PRO A 98 -23.53 -14.27 -5.83
C PRO A 98 -22.76 -13.19 -5.08
N GLY A 99 -22.93 -11.94 -5.52
CA GLY A 99 -22.36 -10.76 -4.90
C GLY A 99 -22.48 -10.89 -3.39
N ARG A 100 -21.33 -10.97 -2.72
CA ARG A 100 -21.25 -11.10 -1.27
C ARG A 100 -21.60 -9.73 -0.69
N VAL A 101 -22.88 -9.41 -0.70
CA VAL A 101 -23.45 -8.32 0.09
C VAL A 101 -23.30 -8.76 1.54
N LEU A 102 -22.17 -8.42 2.16
CA LEU A 102 -22.08 -8.40 3.60
C LEU A 102 -22.70 -7.08 4.07
N SER A 103 -24.03 -7.01 4.06
CA SER A 103 -24.74 -6.01 4.86
C SER A 103 -24.63 -6.43 6.33
N ASP A 104 -23.49 -6.06 6.90
CA ASP A 104 -23.18 -5.89 8.32
C ASP A 104 -23.13 -7.14 9.23
N PRO A 105 -21.95 -7.42 9.82
CA PRO A 105 -21.85 -7.55 11.25
C PRO A 105 -20.77 -6.61 11.80
N SER A 106 -21.21 -5.44 12.28
CA SER A 106 -20.44 -4.37 12.90
C SER A 106 -19.05 -4.15 12.28
N LEU A 107 -18.98 -3.38 11.19
CA LEU A 107 -17.71 -2.85 10.70
C LEU A 107 -16.86 -2.35 11.87
N PRO A 108 -15.61 -2.83 12.05
CA PRO A 108 -14.81 -2.50 13.20
C PRO A 108 -14.46 -1.01 13.15
N VAL A 109 -15.17 -0.24 13.97
CA VAL A 109 -14.96 1.19 14.17
C VAL A 109 -14.25 1.45 15.50
N GLY A 110 -13.57 2.59 15.61
CA GLY A 110 -12.87 3.01 16.83
C GLY A 110 -11.47 2.41 17.01
N LYS A 111 -10.99 1.59 16.07
CA LYS A 111 -9.60 1.09 16.06
C LYS A 111 -8.62 2.21 15.70
N VAL A 112 -7.37 2.09 16.16
CA VAL A 112 -6.32 3.08 15.88
C VAL A 112 -5.50 2.68 14.66
N LEU A 113 -5.36 1.38 14.44
CA LEU A 113 -4.67 0.76 13.31
C LEU A 113 -5.62 -0.07 12.43
N PHE A 114 -5.10 -0.67 11.36
CA PHE A 114 -5.91 -1.46 10.43
C PHE A 114 -6.52 -2.67 11.13
N SER A 115 -7.65 -3.14 10.62
CA SER A 115 -8.27 -4.39 11.06
C SER A 115 -7.97 -5.50 10.04
N MET A 116 -7.86 -6.74 10.52
CA MET A 116 -7.67 -7.95 9.70
C MET A 116 -8.98 -8.39 9.03
N GLN A 117 -9.63 -7.46 8.35
CA GLN A 117 -10.90 -7.65 7.66
C GLN A 117 -10.80 -7.00 6.28
N SER A 118 -11.30 -7.70 5.27
CA SER A 118 -11.44 -7.13 3.94
C SER A 118 -12.65 -6.21 3.85
N TYR A 119 -12.56 -5.23 2.96
CA TYR A 119 -13.71 -4.39 2.62
C TYR A 119 -14.00 -4.41 1.13
N PRO A 120 -15.29 -4.48 0.74
CA PRO A 120 -15.69 -4.28 -0.64
C PRO A 120 -15.32 -2.87 -1.11
N LEU A 121 -14.76 -2.78 -2.32
CA LEU A 121 -14.35 -1.50 -2.90
C LEU A 121 -15.54 -0.63 -3.31
N ASP A 122 -16.73 -1.18 -3.41
CA ASP A 122 -17.96 -0.51 -3.85
C ASP A 122 -18.90 -0.15 -2.68
N MET A 123 -18.41 -0.21 -1.44
CA MET A 123 -19.19 0.18 -0.26
C MET A 123 -19.70 1.62 -0.34
N HIS A 124 -21.00 1.78 -0.12
CA HIS A 124 -21.66 3.08 -0.14
C HIS A 124 -21.07 4.05 0.91
N GLU A 125 -20.72 3.53 2.09
CA GLU A 125 -20.12 4.29 3.20
C GLU A 125 -18.78 4.95 2.83
N LEU A 126 -18.10 4.40 1.81
CA LEU A 126 -16.82 4.89 1.35
C LEU A 126 -16.93 5.85 0.16
N GLN A 127 -18.12 6.01 -0.44
CA GLN A 127 -18.31 6.85 -1.62
C GLN A 127 -17.86 8.29 -1.42
N LYS A 128 -18.06 8.83 -0.22
CA LYS A 128 -17.53 10.15 0.10
C LYS A 128 -16.01 10.21 -0.03
N PHE A 129 -15.24 9.17 0.27
CA PHE A 129 -13.79 9.22 0.07
C PHE A 129 -13.35 9.08 -1.39
N TYR A 130 -14.27 8.81 -2.32
CA TYR A 130 -13.96 8.70 -3.75
C TYR A 130 -13.90 10.05 -4.46
N HIS A 131 -14.15 11.16 -3.73
CA HIS A 131 -14.36 12.54 -4.21
C HIS A 131 -13.80 12.88 -5.60
N ASP A 132 -14.67 13.55 -6.38
CA ASP A 132 -14.38 14.29 -7.62
C ASP A 132 -13.63 15.60 -7.35
N ASP A 133 -12.74 15.62 -6.35
CA ASP A 133 -11.74 16.68 -6.29
C ASP A 133 -11.02 16.68 -7.64
N ASP A 134 -10.70 17.84 -8.21
CA ASP A 134 -9.93 17.97 -9.46
C ASP A 134 -8.55 17.30 -9.28
N PHE A 135 -8.53 15.97 -9.38
CA PHE A 135 -7.47 15.10 -8.94
C PHE A 135 -6.58 14.90 -10.15
N GLU A 136 -5.52 15.70 -10.20
CA GLU A 136 -4.53 15.66 -11.26
C GLU A 136 -3.38 14.75 -10.83
N PRO A 137 -3.28 13.51 -11.33
CA PRO A 137 -2.23 12.59 -10.93
C PRO A 137 -0.87 13.13 -11.36
N VAL A 138 0.09 13.03 -10.46
CA VAL A 138 1.48 13.40 -10.70
C VAL A 138 2.34 12.17 -10.44
N ARG A 139 3.45 12.02 -11.16
CA ARG A 139 4.43 10.97 -10.87
C ARG A 139 5.10 11.29 -9.54
N PHE A 140 5.07 10.39 -8.57
CA PHE A 140 5.59 10.69 -7.23
C PHE A 140 7.11 10.94 -7.26
N GLU A 141 7.82 10.42 -8.25
CA GLU A 141 9.25 10.66 -8.49
C GLU A 141 9.53 12.13 -8.80
N GLU A 142 8.59 12.86 -9.39
CA GLU A 142 8.70 14.30 -9.64
C GLU A 142 8.53 15.11 -8.35
N THR A 143 7.90 14.52 -7.34
CA THR A 143 7.77 15.13 -6.01
C THR A 143 8.97 14.85 -5.12
N TYR A 144 9.96 14.07 -5.58
CA TYR A 144 11.14 13.73 -4.78
C TYR A 144 12.18 14.87 -4.77
N GLY A 145 12.52 15.34 -3.57
CA GLY A 145 13.60 16.29 -3.31
C GLY A 145 14.92 15.60 -2.94
N THR A 146 15.78 16.28 -2.17
CA THR A 146 17.09 15.74 -1.78
C THR A 146 17.00 14.47 -0.92
N ASP A 147 16.08 14.47 0.04
CA ASP A 147 15.94 13.44 1.09
C ASP A 147 14.48 13.19 1.51
N ARG A 148 13.52 13.84 0.85
CA ARG A 148 12.10 13.79 1.20
C ARG A 148 11.20 14.03 0.00
N PHE A 149 9.97 13.54 0.08
CA PHE A 149 8.91 13.95 -0.85
C PHE A 149 8.41 15.36 -0.50
N LEU A 150 8.41 16.24 -1.49
CA LEU A 150 7.92 17.62 -1.46
C LEU A 150 6.39 17.66 -1.62
N THR A 151 5.70 16.96 -0.73
CA THR A 151 4.23 16.92 -0.69
C THR A 151 3.69 17.65 0.54
N THR A 152 2.50 18.26 0.47
CA THR A 152 1.95 19.10 1.56
C THR A 152 1.07 18.33 2.55
N GLY A 153 0.66 17.11 2.23
CA GLY A 153 -0.24 16.34 3.08
C GLY A 153 -0.46 14.90 2.63
N LEU A 154 -1.41 14.26 3.31
CA LEU A 154 -1.91 12.93 2.98
C LEU A 154 -3.44 12.95 3.07
N ILE A 155 -4.10 12.56 1.99
CA ILE A 155 -5.55 12.32 1.93
C ILE A 155 -5.79 10.82 1.80
N TYR A 156 -6.98 10.37 2.20
CA TYR A 156 -7.41 8.99 1.96
C TYR A 156 -8.39 8.96 0.81
N ARG A 157 -8.09 8.13 -0.19
CA ARG A 157 -8.84 8.05 -1.44
C ARG A 157 -8.83 6.60 -1.95
N PRO A 158 -9.63 5.71 -1.38
CA PRO A 158 -9.73 4.30 -1.78
C PRO A 158 -10.43 4.12 -3.14
N TYR A 159 -9.89 4.72 -4.20
CA TYR A 159 -10.56 4.84 -5.49
C TYR A 159 -10.71 3.49 -6.19
N PRO A 160 -11.93 2.95 -6.34
CA PRO A 160 -12.16 1.56 -6.75
C PRO A 160 -11.57 1.20 -8.12
N PRO A 161 -11.68 2.04 -9.17
CA PRO A 161 -11.08 1.72 -10.47
C PRO A 161 -9.57 1.49 -10.41
N VAL A 162 -8.85 2.27 -9.60
CA VAL A 162 -7.40 2.11 -9.41
C VAL A 162 -7.08 0.86 -8.61
N LEU A 163 -7.83 0.60 -7.54
CA LEU A 163 -7.64 -0.60 -6.71
C LEU A 163 -7.92 -1.89 -7.50
N HIS A 164 -8.99 -1.93 -8.30
CA HIS A 164 -9.24 -3.05 -9.22
C HIS A 164 -8.12 -3.22 -10.25
N ALA A 165 -7.63 -2.12 -10.83
CA ALA A 165 -6.51 -2.19 -11.79
C ALA A 165 -5.21 -2.70 -11.14
N ILE A 166 -4.95 -2.34 -9.87
CA ILE A 166 -3.82 -2.88 -9.09
C ILE A 166 -3.99 -4.39 -8.88
N GLN A 167 -5.15 -4.86 -8.42
CA GLN A 167 -5.42 -6.30 -8.27
C GLN A 167 -5.28 -7.05 -9.59
N GLY A 168 -5.85 -6.50 -10.67
CA GLY A 168 -5.78 -7.04 -12.03
C GLY A 168 -4.35 -7.06 -12.60
N SER A 169 -3.45 -6.21 -12.09
CA SER A 169 -2.03 -6.24 -12.46
C SER A 169 -1.22 -7.26 -11.63
N ILE A 170 -1.57 -7.42 -10.35
CA ILE A 170 -0.87 -8.31 -9.42
C ILE A 170 -1.20 -9.77 -9.68
N TRP A 171 -2.49 -10.13 -9.68
CA TRP A 171 -2.91 -11.53 -9.59
C TRP A 171 -2.57 -12.39 -10.80
N PRO A 172 -2.64 -11.92 -12.05
CA PRO A 172 -2.23 -12.73 -13.19
C PRO A 172 -0.76 -13.19 -13.10
N VAL A 173 0.14 -12.33 -12.60
CA VAL A 173 1.55 -12.68 -12.38
C VAL A 173 1.69 -13.74 -11.31
N LEU A 174 1.04 -13.53 -10.16
CA LEU A 174 1.15 -14.46 -9.03
C LEU A 174 0.55 -15.82 -9.37
N GLN A 175 -0.59 -15.85 -10.06
CA GLN A 175 -1.23 -17.08 -10.55
C GLN A 175 -0.36 -17.80 -11.57
N GLY A 176 0.28 -17.08 -12.49
CA GLY A 176 1.26 -17.64 -13.43
C GLY A 176 2.48 -18.28 -12.73
N ARG A 177 2.75 -17.92 -11.47
CA ARG A 177 3.79 -18.51 -10.61
C ARG A 177 3.25 -19.57 -9.64
N GLY A 178 1.99 -19.97 -9.79
CA GLY A 178 1.34 -21.00 -8.97
C GLY A 178 0.79 -20.52 -7.62
N LEU A 179 0.85 -19.21 -7.32
CA LEU A 179 0.25 -18.65 -6.12
C LEU A 179 -1.25 -18.40 -6.32
N LYS A 180 -2.04 -18.70 -5.30
CA LYS A 180 -3.49 -18.50 -5.29
C LYS A 180 -3.88 -17.47 -4.23
N GLN A 181 -5.08 -16.92 -4.38
CA GLN A 181 -5.71 -16.13 -3.33
C GLN A 181 -6.17 -17.07 -2.21
N GLU A 182 -5.31 -17.25 -1.22
CA GLU A 182 -5.57 -18.06 -0.02
C GLU A 182 -5.90 -17.16 1.16
N ASP A 183 -6.46 -17.76 2.22
CA ASP A 183 -6.69 -17.05 3.47
C ASP A 183 -5.35 -16.67 4.10
N VAL A 184 -5.26 -15.43 4.60
CA VAL A 184 -4.01 -14.90 5.19
C VAL A 184 -3.63 -15.63 6.48
N SER A 185 -4.64 -16.12 7.21
CA SER A 185 -4.53 -16.91 8.45
C SER A 185 -5.83 -17.70 8.64
N PRO A 186 -5.83 -18.88 9.29
CA PRO A 186 -7.06 -19.55 9.70
C PRO A 186 -7.93 -18.72 10.65
N ASP A 187 -7.35 -17.73 11.34
CA ASP A 187 -8.06 -16.89 12.33
C ASP A 187 -8.81 -15.70 11.70
N TYR A 188 -8.57 -15.40 10.42
CA TYR A 188 -9.11 -14.21 9.75
C TYR A 188 -9.80 -14.59 8.45
N THR A 189 -10.89 -13.89 8.12
CA THR A 189 -11.63 -14.08 6.86
C THR A 189 -11.00 -13.35 5.66
N LEU A 190 -9.85 -12.71 5.88
CA LEU A 190 -9.10 -11.94 4.91
C LEU A 190 -8.30 -12.87 3.99
N LYS A 191 -8.45 -12.68 2.67
CA LYS A 191 -7.60 -13.35 1.68
C LYS A 191 -6.45 -12.49 1.22
N HIS A 192 -5.38 -13.13 0.76
CA HIS A 192 -4.29 -12.40 0.11
C HIS A 192 -4.82 -11.57 -1.05
N GLY A 193 -4.31 -10.34 -1.18
CA GLY A 193 -4.66 -9.40 -2.24
C GLY A 193 -5.95 -8.62 -2.00
N GLU A 194 -6.74 -8.96 -0.98
CA GLU A 194 -7.85 -8.14 -0.54
C GLU A 194 -7.34 -6.88 0.21
N TYR A 195 -8.17 -5.85 0.29
CA TYR A 195 -7.82 -4.58 0.91
C TYR A 195 -8.26 -4.53 2.37
N LEU A 196 -7.35 -4.10 3.24
CA LEU A 196 -7.51 -4.04 4.68
C LEU A 196 -8.41 -2.88 5.12
N TRP A 197 -9.35 -3.17 6.02
CA TRP A 197 -10.21 -2.16 6.61
C TRP A 197 -9.39 -1.09 7.37
N PRO A 198 -9.47 0.18 6.97
CA PRO A 198 -8.79 1.28 7.66
C PRO A 198 -9.35 1.52 9.07
N PRO A 199 -8.58 2.18 9.96
CA PRO A 199 -9.10 2.62 11.25
C PRO A 199 -10.10 3.77 11.06
N PHE A 200 -11.36 3.42 10.86
CA PHE A 200 -12.47 4.38 10.89
C PHE A 200 -12.97 4.59 12.31
N ARG A 201 -13.61 5.74 12.53
CA ARG A 201 -14.45 6.05 13.69
C ARG A 201 -15.78 6.60 13.20
N GLU A 202 -16.77 6.55 14.05
CA GLU A 202 -18.03 7.25 13.80
C GLU A 202 -17.80 8.76 13.82
N GLY A 203 -18.43 9.45 12.88
CA GLY A 203 -18.47 10.90 12.79
C GLY A 203 -19.89 11.38 12.48
N PRO A 204 -20.14 12.69 12.52
CA PRO A 204 -21.47 13.26 12.33
C PRO A 204 -22.13 12.89 10.99
N GLU A 205 -21.31 12.69 9.95
CA GLU A 205 -21.73 12.37 8.58
C GLU A 205 -21.32 10.93 8.19
N GLY A 206 -21.28 10.02 9.17
CA GLY A 206 -20.87 8.62 8.99
C GLY A 206 -19.38 8.39 9.24
N LEU A 207 -18.78 7.38 8.59
CA LEU A 207 -17.40 6.96 8.87
C LEU A 207 -16.39 8.08 8.60
N VAL A 208 -15.49 8.35 9.53
CA VAL A 208 -14.34 9.25 9.31
C VAL A 208 -13.07 8.53 9.69
N LEU A 209 -11.96 8.84 9.03
CA LEU A 209 -10.70 8.23 9.41
C LEU A 209 -10.26 8.65 10.81
N HIS A 210 -9.59 7.73 11.50
CA HIS A 210 -8.93 8.04 12.75
C HIS A 210 -7.87 9.15 12.54
N PRO A 211 -7.90 10.24 13.33
CA PRO A 211 -7.14 11.47 13.06
C PRO A 211 -5.61 11.28 13.09
N ASN A 212 -5.12 10.23 13.75
CA ASN A 212 -3.69 9.93 13.79
C ASN A 212 -3.19 9.15 12.56
N LEU A 213 -4.08 8.55 11.76
CA LEU A 213 -3.67 7.71 10.63
C LEU A 213 -2.85 8.49 9.59
N PRO A 214 -3.23 9.69 9.14
CA PRO A 214 -2.43 10.41 8.14
C PRO A 214 -1.01 10.74 8.62
N ARG A 215 -0.87 11.16 9.88
CA ARG A 215 0.44 11.43 10.50
C ARG A 215 1.27 10.14 10.58
N TYR A 216 0.64 9.04 10.97
CA TYR A 216 1.27 7.73 11.08
C TYR A 216 1.77 7.22 9.72
N LEU A 217 0.93 7.24 8.68
CA LEU A 217 1.29 6.83 7.33
C LEU A 217 2.37 7.73 6.73
N ARG A 218 2.30 9.05 6.96
CA ARG A 218 3.34 9.97 6.47
C ARG A 218 4.71 9.69 7.10
N ARG A 219 4.76 9.43 8.41
CA ARG A 219 6.00 8.99 9.09
C ARG A 219 6.54 7.67 8.52
N ARG A 220 5.66 6.73 8.15
CA ARG A 220 6.05 5.48 7.49
C ARG A 220 6.70 5.74 6.13
N ILE A 221 6.14 6.63 5.31
CA ILE A 221 6.74 7.02 4.03
C ILE A 221 8.14 7.60 4.26
N SER A 222 8.29 8.58 5.14
CA SER A 222 9.59 9.19 5.44
C SER A 222 10.62 8.18 5.92
N ARG A 223 10.25 7.28 6.84
CA ARG A 223 11.18 6.24 7.32
C ARG A 223 11.56 5.26 6.21
N ARG A 224 10.60 4.78 5.42
CA ARG A 224 10.89 3.86 4.31
C ARG A 224 11.78 4.49 3.26
N LEU A 225 11.63 5.79 3.03
CA LEU A 225 12.51 6.54 2.16
C LEU A 225 13.94 6.60 2.67
N LEU A 226 14.14 6.80 3.98
CA LEU A 226 15.48 6.78 4.60
C LEU A 226 16.12 5.38 4.59
N GLU A 227 15.31 4.33 4.74
CA GLU A 227 15.75 2.93 4.68
C GLU A 227 15.94 2.41 3.25
N HIS A 228 15.44 3.14 2.26
CA HIS A 228 15.51 2.76 0.86
C HIS A 228 16.94 2.93 0.35
N SER A 229 17.52 1.83 -0.13
CA SER A 229 18.83 1.84 -0.77
C SER A 229 18.85 0.92 -1.99
N LYS A 230 19.96 0.93 -2.73
CA LYS A 230 20.17 0.00 -3.85
C LYS A 230 20.13 -1.46 -3.39
N ASP A 231 20.63 -1.74 -2.20
CA ASP A 231 20.72 -3.10 -1.65
C ASP A 231 19.45 -3.49 -0.86
N THR A 232 18.72 -2.50 -0.36
CA THR A 232 17.51 -2.67 0.45
C THR A 232 16.36 -1.86 -0.11
N SER A 233 15.73 -2.34 -1.17
CA SER A 233 14.59 -1.68 -1.79
C SER A 233 13.35 -1.72 -0.87
N LYS A 234 12.82 -0.53 -0.54
CA LYS A 234 11.61 -0.35 0.28
C LYS A 234 10.46 0.36 -0.41
N LEU A 235 10.70 0.83 -1.63
CA LEU A 235 9.79 1.65 -2.41
C LEU A 235 9.74 1.08 -3.81
N TYR A 236 8.52 0.86 -4.32
CA TYR A 236 8.28 0.30 -5.63
C TYR A 236 7.28 1.16 -6.38
N HIS A 237 7.46 1.29 -7.69
CA HIS A 237 6.55 1.94 -8.60
C HIS A 237 5.75 0.87 -9.35
N MET A 238 4.43 1.03 -9.41
CA MET A 238 3.55 0.27 -10.29
C MET A 238 2.76 1.24 -11.17
N GLY A 239 2.78 1.02 -12.48
CA GLY A 239 1.92 1.74 -13.42
C GLY A 239 0.66 0.93 -13.68
N VAL A 240 -0.53 1.52 -13.46
CA VAL A 240 -1.81 0.88 -13.80
C VAL A 240 -2.61 1.76 -14.76
N ASN A 241 -3.33 1.16 -15.70
CA ASN A 241 -4.13 1.92 -16.67
C ASN A 241 -5.57 2.00 -16.19
N VAL A 242 -6.08 3.21 -16.04
CA VAL A 242 -7.46 3.50 -15.61
C VAL A 242 -7.99 4.61 -16.51
N ASP A 243 -9.13 4.37 -17.16
CA ASP A 243 -9.78 5.33 -18.07
C ASP A 243 -8.84 5.89 -19.15
N GLY A 244 -8.00 5.02 -19.73
CA GLY A 244 -7.02 5.39 -20.75
C GLY A 244 -5.82 6.20 -20.24
N LYS A 245 -5.70 6.44 -18.94
CA LYS A 245 -4.58 7.15 -18.31
C LYS A 245 -3.74 6.20 -17.47
N THR A 246 -2.42 6.33 -17.56
CA THR A 246 -1.51 5.63 -16.65
C THR A 246 -1.47 6.35 -15.30
N ARG A 247 -1.76 5.59 -14.25
CA ARG A 247 -1.74 5.98 -12.85
C ARG A 247 -0.47 5.46 -12.21
N HIS A 248 0.20 6.30 -11.42
CA HIS A 248 1.48 5.99 -10.81
C HIS A 248 1.31 5.66 -9.33
N VAL A 249 1.37 4.37 -9.02
CA VAL A 249 1.18 3.85 -7.67
C VAL A 249 2.53 3.64 -7.00
N LEU A 250 2.75 4.32 -5.89
CA LEU A 250 3.85 4.08 -4.98
C LEU A 250 3.46 2.97 -4.00
N ILE A 251 4.26 1.91 -3.95
CA ILE A 251 4.08 0.75 -3.09
C ILE A 251 5.16 0.74 -2.02
N LEU A 252 4.75 0.65 -0.76
CA LEU A 252 5.61 0.49 0.40
C LEU A 252 5.37 -0.85 1.07
N THR A 253 6.44 -1.56 1.37
CA THR A 253 6.38 -2.80 2.14
C THR A 253 6.36 -2.51 3.64
N SER A 254 5.56 -3.24 4.42
CA SER A 254 5.48 -3.12 5.89
C SER A 254 5.49 -4.47 6.59
N ARG A 255 5.97 -4.48 7.83
CA ARG A 255 5.83 -5.62 8.74
C ARG A 255 4.39 -5.63 9.27
N SER A 256 3.82 -6.79 9.56
CA SER A 256 2.45 -6.91 10.09
C SER A 256 2.30 -6.20 11.44
N GLN A 257 3.22 -6.45 12.38
CA GLN A 257 3.25 -5.87 13.73
C GLN A 257 3.23 -4.35 13.80
N ASP A 258 3.49 -3.69 12.68
CA ASP A 258 3.47 -2.24 12.57
C ASP A 258 2.07 -1.70 12.27
N LEU A 259 1.19 -2.46 11.64
CA LEU A 259 -0.05 -1.97 11.02
C LEU A 259 -1.34 -2.45 11.69
N PHE A 260 -1.25 -3.31 12.70
CA PHE A 260 -2.40 -3.87 13.40
C PHE A 260 -2.27 -3.62 14.91
N ASP A 261 -3.40 -3.36 15.59
CA ASP A 261 -3.45 -3.15 17.04
C ASP A 261 -3.21 -4.47 17.82
N GLU A 262 -3.54 -5.60 17.20
CA GLU A 262 -3.34 -6.94 17.75
C GLU A 262 -1.93 -7.47 17.43
N ARG A 263 -1.45 -8.43 18.22
CA ARG A 263 -0.17 -9.14 17.94
C ARG A 263 -0.35 -10.10 16.76
N VAL A 264 -0.59 -9.54 15.58
CA VAL A 264 -0.80 -10.25 14.33
C VAL A 264 0.55 -10.73 13.80
N HIS A 265 0.80 -12.04 13.89
CA HIS A 265 2.00 -12.67 13.35
C HIS A 265 1.67 -13.38 12.03
N LEU A 266 2.16 -12.84 10.91
CA LEU A 266 1.94 -13.37 9.58
C LEU A 266 3.28 -13.71 8.91
N PRO A 267 3.92 -14.83 9.27
CA PRO A 267 5.28 -15.14 8.83
C PRO A 267 5.38 -15.41 7.31
N GLN A 268 4.27 -15.80 6.68
CA GLN A 268 4.18 -16.12 5.25
C GLN A 268 3.61 -14.98 4.42
N SER A 269 3.54 -13.76 4.97
CA SER A 269 2.88 -12.64 4.32
C SER A 269 3.66 -11.34 4.43
N GLU A 270 3.48 -10.47 3.45
CA GLU A 270 4.02 -9.12 3.42
C GLU A 270 2.88 -8.11 3.23
N VAL A 271 2.94 -7.00 3.98
CA VAL A 271 1.92 -5.95 3.86
C VAL A 271 2.38 -4.90 2.86
N LEU A 272 1.53 -4.57 1.90
CA LEU A 272 1.72 -3.49 0.95
C LEU A 272 0.85 -2.29 1.35
N LEU A 273 1.45 -1.10 1.36
CA LEU A 273 0.76 0.18 1.47
C LEU A 273 0.81 0.86 0.10
N LEU A 274 -0.34 1.29 -0.39
CA LEU A 274 -0.52 1.80 -1.75
C LEU A 274 -0.85 3.29 -1.72
N TYR A 275 -0.10 4.07 -2.48
CA TYR A 275 -0.27 5.52 -2.57
C TYR A 275 -0.25 5.99 -4.01
N GLU A 276 -0.93 7.09 -4.29
CA GLU A 276 -0.68 7.93 -5.46
C GLU A 276 -0.22 9.31 -5.01
N THR A 277 0.31 10.09 -5.94
CA THR A 277 0.49 11.53 -5.75
C THR A 277 -0.38 12.29 -6.72
N ALA A 278 -0.95 13.40 -6.26
CA ALA A 278 -1.76 14.26 -7.10
C ALA A 278 -1.79 15.69 -6.58
N LYS A 279 -2.05 16.63 -7.49
CA LYS A 279 -2.57 17.94 -7.13
C LYS A 279 -4.08 17.80 -6.99
N VAL A 280 -4.64 18.51 -6.02
CA VAL A 280 -6.05 18.40 -5.63
C VAL A 280 -6.62 19.81 -5.67
N ASN A 281 -7.75 20.02 -6.34
CA ASN A 281 -8.46 21.31 -6.37
C ASN A 281 -7.56 22.48 -6.81
N GLY A 282 -6.74 22.26 -7.84
CA GLY A 282 -5.83 23.28 -8.39
C GLY A 282 -4.65 23.66 -7.50
N GLU A 283 -4.40 22.92 -6.41
CA GLU A 283 -3.25 23.19 -5.55
C GLU A 283 -1.91 23.07 -6.29
N THR A 284 -0.97 23.98 -6.00
CA THR A 284 0.35 23.98 -6.63
C THR A 284 1.23 22.82 -6.17
N SER A 285 1.04 22.37 -4.93
CA SER A 285 1.82 21.30 -4.30
C SER A 285 1.04 20.00 -4.29
N ALA A 286 1.72 18.91 -4.65
CA ALA A 286 1.10 17.60 -4.64
C ALA A 286 0.87 17.10 -3.19
N LYS A 287 -0.16 16.26 -3.02
CA LYS A 287 -0.43 15.47 -1.82
C LYS A 287 -0.22 14.00 -2.12
N PHE A 288 0.04 13.22 -1.06
CA PHE A 288 -0.15 11.79 -1.14
C PHE A 288 -1.63 11.45 -1.00
N ALA A 289 -2.12 10.58 -1.86
CA ALA A 289 -3.41 9.93 -1.71
C ALA A 289 -3.17 8.48 -1.30
N PHE A 290 -3.50 8.13 -0.07
CA PHE A 290 -3.46 6.75 0.39
C PHE A 290 -4.66 6.00 -0.18
N LEU A 291 -4.38 4.98 -0.99
CA LEU A 291 -5.40 4.18 -1.66
C LEU A 291 -5.89 3.05 -0.75
N GLY A 292 -4.98 2.41 -0.02
CA GLY A 292 -5.31 1.27 0.81
C GLY A 292 -4.08 0.45 1.17
N ALA A 293 -4.32 -0.60 1.95
CA ALA A 293 -3.31 -1.57 2.31
C ALA A 293 -3.79 -2.97 1.93
N SER A 294 -2.88 -3.85 1.53
CA SER A 294 -3.18 -5.24 1.19
C SER A 294 -2.10 -6.16 1.71
N ILE A 295 -2.44 -7.43 1.90
CA ILE A 295 -1.49 -8.46 2.32
C ILE A 295 -1.26 -9.40 1.16
N LEU A 296 -0.01 -9.64 0.78
CA LEU A 296 0.36 -10.62 -0.23
C LEU A 296 1.18 -11.77 0.38
N PRO A 297 1.29 -12.92 -0.29
CA PRO A 297 2.22 -13.96 0.11
C PRO A 297 3.67 -13.44 0.13
N ILE A 298 4.50 -14.01 1.01
CA ILE A 298 5.92 -13.69 1.05
C ILE A 298 6.58 -13.94 -0.32
N GLY A 299 7.45 -13.02 -0.75
CA GLY A 299 8.12 -13.09 -2.06
C GLY A 299 7.26 -12.63 -3.25
N ALA A 300 5.96 -12.39 -3.08
CA ALA A 300 5.10 -11.87 -4.16
C ALA A 300 5.65 -10.57 -4.75
N LYS A 301 6.17 -9.68 -3.89
CA LYS A 301 6.84 -8.44 -4.31
C LYS A 301 8.00 -8.70 -5.28
N ASP A 302 8.84 -9.69 -5.02
CA ASP A 302 9.97 -10.02 -5.91
C ASP A 302 9.46 -10.54 -7.25
N MET A 303 8.43 -11.38 -7.24
CA MET A 303 7.78 -11.86 -8.47
C MET A 303 7.20 -10.71 -9.31
N LEU A 304 6.60 -9.72 -8.67
CA LEU A 304 6.07 -8.52 -9.35
C LEU A 304 7.18 -7.66 -9.96
N VAL A 305 8.35 -7.60 -9.32
CA VAL A 305 9.53 -6.90 -9.84
C VAL A 305 10.14 -7.66 -11.01
N GLU A 306 10.32 -8.97 -10.89
CA GLU A 306 10.84 -9.83 -11.96
C GLU A 306 9.97 -9.81 -13.22
N SER A 307 8.64 -9.71 -13.06
CA SER A 307 7.70 -9.63 -14.18
C SER A 307 7.56 -8.23 -14.78
N GLY A 308 8.23 -7.22 -14.21
CA GLY A 308 8.13 -5.82 -14.64
C GLY A 308 6.79 -5.14 -14.32
N VAL A 309 5.91 -5.78 -13.52
CA VAL A 309 4.65 -5.17 -13.08
C VAL A 309 4.90 -4.09 -12.03
N ALA A 310 5.87 -4.34 -11.13
CA ALA A 310 6.42 -3.35 -10.24
C ALA A 310 7.89 -3.09 -10.62
N THR A 311 8.40 -1.90 -10.33
CA THR A 311 9.81 -1.56 -10.49
C THR A 311 10.34 -0.95 -9.20
N VAL A 312 11.63 -1.17 -8.89
CA VAL A 312 12.25 -0.51 -7.75
C VAL A 312 12.34 0.99 -8.05
N VAL A 313 11.88 1.83 -7.12
CA VAL A 313 11.99 3.28 -7.28
C VAL A 313 13.46 3.68 -7.28
N SER A 314 13.97 4.16 -8.41
CA SER A 314 15.32 4.71 -8.47
C SER A 314 15.30 6.18 -8.04
N LEU A 315 15.69 6.45 -6.80
CA LEU A 315 15.90 7.81 -6.30
C LEU A 315 17.21 8.36 -6.90
N VAL A 316 17.17 8.75 -8.18
CA VAL A 316 18.28 9.49 -8.77
C VAL A 316 18.34 10.83 -8.05
N LYS A 317 19.42 11.07 -7.29
CA LYS A 317 19.72 12.40 -6.75
C LYS A 317 19.78 13.36 -7.93
N ARG A 318 18.71 14.10 -8.20
CA ARG A 318 18.79 15.27 -9.07
C ARG A 318 19.71 16.23 -8.33
N ALA A 319 20.98 16.25 -8.74
CA ALA A 319 21.89 17.31 -8.37
C ALA A 319 21.21 18.60 -8.82
N LEU A 320 20.69 19.35 -7.86
CA LEU A 320 20.14 20.68 -8.08
C LEU A 320 21.24 21.50 -8.76
N ARG A 321 21.16 21.64 -10.09
CA ARG A 321 21.84 22.74 -10.78
C ARG A 321 21.12 24.00 -10.32
N ARG A 322 21.69 24.61 -9.27
CA ARG A 322 21.45 26.01 -8.93
C ARG A 322 22.15 26.89 -9.95
#